data_AF-A0A2G2A4W6-F1
#
_entry.id   AF-A0A2G2A4W6-F1
#
_cell.length_a   1.000
_cell.length_b   1.000
_cell.length_c   1.000
_cell.angle_alpha   90.00
_cell.angle_beta   90.00
_cell.angle_gamma   90.00
#
_symmetry.space_group_name_H-M   'P 1'
#
loop_
_entity.id
_entity.type
_entity.pdbx_description
1 polymer ?
#
loop_
_entity_poly.entity_id
_entity_poly.type
_entity_poly.pdbx_seq_one_letter_code
_entity_poly.pdbx_strand_id
1 'polypeptide(L)'
;MTTQHTQFEQAQAVMASALNIASKICDECAEAVEHVCRVLVECHLRLESHDPDDVPIRDLIKANPLGMFAYASCYQSMLSEITTPTSLSKRKAHGAYYTPTPLVDHIVERSVLKSFDEFTGQLAGFRVCDPAVGVGAFLLRSLHLLTDQILTIPFREEGGKAQSDRGPLARARGSLIHQTEPGSSSKQESIDTIIRNCLYGVDIDPIAVMLCRAVLACESSQPRQMYEHLAAHIKVGNAVVGATPELIERGITSDAFVVLDGDDKRAVSYYKKRNTKERRASTLVQPHRDDPDKKLAADAWCAAFVWRMHMTDESGEWDALTQKHLDTIRTQPSKLSAWMRDEINRLAREHSFFHWHLEFPEVICPQS
;
A
#
# COMPACT_ATOMS: atom_id res chain seq x y z
N MET A 1 32.02 -27.99 -10.46
CA MET A 1 31.44 -27.57 -11.76
C MET A 1 30.04 -28.13 -12.00
N THR A 2 29.73 -29.37 -11.65
CA THR A 2 28.40 -29.99 -11.84
C THR A 2 27.30 -29.40 -10.95
N THR A 3 27.55 -29.16 -9.66
CA THR A 3 26.60 -28.51 -8.73
C THR A 3 26.29 -27.07 -9.12
N GLN A 4 27.22 -26.38 -9.79
CA GLN A 4 27.01 -25.01 -10.20
C GLN A 4 26.11 -24.86 -11.45
N HIS A 5 26.03 -25.90 -12.28
CA HIS A 5 25.19 -25.86 -13.48
C HIS A 5 23.71 -26.14 -13.15
N THR A 6 23.46 -27.15 -12.31
CA THR A 6 22.10 -27.63 -11.94
C THR A 6 21.23 -26.57 -11.27
N GLN A 7 21.86 -25.66 -10.56
CA GLN A 7 21.18 -24.65 -9.75
C GLN A 7 20.85 -23.37 -10.52
N PHE A 8 21.61 -23.07 -11.57
CA PHE A 8 21.27 -22.00 -12.53
C PHE A 8 20.06 -22.42 -13.36
N GLU A 9 19.99 -23.69 -13.78
CA GLU A 9 18.82 -24.27 -14.45
C GLU A 9 17.55 -24.22 -13.57
N GLN A 10 17.67 -24.51 -12.26
CA GLN A 10 16.56 -24.36 -11.32
C GLN A 10 16.07 -22.91 -11.22
N ALA A 11 16.99 -21.93 -11.20
CA ALA A 11 16.63 -20.53 -11.15
C ALA A 11 15.90 -20.07 -12.42
N GLN A 12 16.38 -20.49 -13.58
CA GLN A 12 15.71 -20.26 -14.86
C GLN A 12 14.31 -20.89 -14.89
N ALA A 13 14.14 -22.09 -14.34
CA ALA A 13 12.83 -22.74 -14.25
C ALA A 13 11.84 -21.98 -13.35
N VAL A 14 12.30 -21.42 -12.22
CA VAL A 14 11.46 -20.59 -11.34
C VAL A 14 11.05 -19.29 -12.03
N MET A 15 11.99 -18.60 -12.68
CA MET A 15 11.71 -17.38 -13.45
C MET A 15 10.73 -17.64 -14.59
N ALA A 16 10.92 -18.72 -15.35
CA ALA A 16 10.01 -19.11 -16.43
C ALA A 16 8.61 -19.47 -15.90
N SER A 17 8.53 -20.15 -14.76
CA SER A 17 7.27 -20.48 -14.10
C SER A 17 6.54 -19.23 -13.63
N ALA A 18 7.23 -18.31 -12.96
CA ALA A 18 6.67 -17.04 -12.50
C ALA A 18 6.16 -16.19 -13.67
N LEU A 19 6.93 -16.10 -14.76
CA LEU A 19 6.52 -15.38 -15.97
C LEU A 19 5.29 -16.02 -16.60
N ASN A 20 5.24 -17.34 -16.73
CA ASN A 20 4.08 -18.06 -17.25
C ASN A 20 2.81 -17.85 -16.39
N ILE A 21 2.95 -17.79 -15.06
CA ILE A 21 1.83 -17.47 -14.15
C ILE A 21 1.40 -16.02 -14.38
N ALA A 22 2.35 -15.08 -14.37
CA ALA A 22 2.08 -13.65 -14.53
C ALA A 22 1.41 -13.32 -15.88
N SER A 23 1.86 -13.91 -16.99
CA SER A 23 1.25 -13.75 -18.31
C SER A 23 -0.19 -14.27 -18.40
N LYS A 24 -0.59 -15.18 -17.51
CA LYS A 24 -2.00 -15.62 -17.40
C LYS A 24 -2.86 -14.68 -16.57
N ILE A 25 -2.25 -13.83 -15.75
CA ILE A 25 -2.94 -12.79 -14.97
C ILE A 25 -3.18 -11.59 -15.89
N CYS A 26 -2.13 -10.83 -16.22
CA CYS A 26 -2.20 -9.67 -17.11
C CYS A 26 -0.80 -9.26 -17.59
N ASP A 27 -0.75 -8.43 -18.64
CA ASP A 27 0.50 -7.94 -19.23
C ASP A 27 1.32 -7.12 -18.22
N GLU A 28 0.69 -6.26 -17.43
CA GLU A 28 1.34 -5.46 -16.38
C GLU A 28 2.06 -6.35 -15.34
N CYS A 29 1.44 -7.45 -14.93
CA CYS A 29 2.05 -8.40 -14.02
C CYS A 29 3.25 -9.12 -14.68
N ALA A 30 3.13 -9.47 -15.96
CA ALA A 30 4.21 -10.10 -16.71
C ALA A 30 5.40 -9.15 -16.87
N GLU A 31 5.16 -7.88 -17.17
CA GLU A 31 6.18 -6.83 -17.26
C GLU A 31 6.89 -6.60 -15.91
N ALA A 32 6.14 -6.61 -14.81
CA ALA A 32 6.71 -6.53 -13.47
C ALA A 32 7.64 -7.71 -13.16
N VAL A 33 7.21 -8.93 -13.47
CA VAL A 33 8.03 -10.14 -13.32
C VAL A 33 9.24 -10.10 -14.27
N GLU A 34 9.09 -9.63 -15.51
CA GLU A 34 10.23 -9.49 -16.42
C GLU A 34 11.24 -8.45 -15.90
N HIS A 35 10.75 -7.31 -15.39
CA HIS A 35 11.59 -6.28 -14.78
C HIS A 35 12.35 -6.84 -13.58
N VAL A 36 11.66 -7.54 -12.67
CA VAL A 36 12.30 -8.18 -11.53
C VAL A 36 13.33 -9.20 -12.00
N CYS A 37 13.01 -10.06 -12.98
CA CYS A 37 13.99 -11.00 -13.56
C CYS A 37 15.24 -10.29 -14.07
N ARG A 38 15.11 -9.16 -14.77
CA ARG A 38 16.25 -8.36 -15.22
C ARG A 38 17.07 -7.83 -14.03
N VAL A 39 16.43 -7.27 -13.01
CA VAL A 39 17.09 -6.81 -11.79
C VAL A 39 17.83 -7.97 -11.09
N LEU A 40 17.20 -9.13 -10.96
CA LEU A 40 17.80 -10.33 -10.36
C LEU A 40 19.07 -10.76 -11.11
N VAL A 41 19.02 -10.78 -12.45
CA VAL A 41 20.16 -11.13 -13.32
C VAL A 41 21.28 -10.08 -13.24
N GLU A 42 20.95 -8.79 -13.33
CA GLU A 42 21.94 -7.71 -13.21
C GLU A 42 22.67 -7.74 -11.87
N CYS A 43 21.95 -8.02 -10.78
CA CYS A 43 22.53 -8.12 -9.45
C CYS A 43 23.44 -9.34 -9.31
N HIS A 44 23.06 -10.49 -9.89
CA HIS A 44 23.91 -11.67 -9.95
C HIS A 44 25.24 -11.38 -10.67
N LEU A 45 25.20 -10.73 -11.83
CA LEU A 45 26.39 -10.35 -12.59
C LEU A 45 27.32 -9.38 -11.83
N ARG A 46 26.77 -8.54 -10.93
CA ARG A 46 27.56 -7.64 -10.09
C ARG A 46 28.22 -8.36 -8.90
N LEU A 47 27.52 -9.33 -8.29
CA LEU A 47 28.00 -10.07 -7.11
C LEU A 47 29.08 -11.10 -7.44
N GLU A 48 29.15 -11.63 -8.67
CA GLU A 48 30.23 -12.54 -9.10
C GLU A 48 31.65 -11.90 -9.11
N SER A 49 31.79 -10.63 -8.69
CA SER A 49 33.07 -9.94 -8.57
C SER A 49 33.75 -10.06 -7.18
N HIS A 50 33.06 -10.52 -6.12
CA HIS A 50 33.63 -10.70 -4.78
C HIS A 50 33.14 -12.00 -4.10
N ASP A 51 34.12 -12.81 -3.65
CA ASP A 51 34.06 -14.00 -2.78
C ASP A 51 33.01 -15.11 -3.10
N PRO A 52 33.44 -16.30 -3.59
CA PRO A 52 32.53 -17.40 -3.96
C PRO A 52 31.79 -18.09 -2.78
N ASP A 53 32.06 -17.74 -1.52
CA ASP A 53 31.36 -18.27 -0.34
C ASP A 53 30.40 -17.26 0.34
N ASP A 54 30.19 -16.07 -0.23
CA ASP A 54 29.15 -15.13 0.24
C ASP A 54 27.79 -15.52 -0.39
N VAL A 55 26.85 -15.95 0.45
CA VAL A 55 25.57 -16.60 0.07
C VAL A 55 24.83 -15.81 -1.02
N PRO A 56 24.83 -16.25 -2.28
CA PRO A 56 24.23 -15.51 -3.38
C PRO A 56 22.80 -15.99 -3.57
N ILE A 57 21.84 -15.07 -3.76
CA ILE A 57 20.55 -15.14 -4.51
C ILE A 57 20.10 -16.53 -5.00
N ARG A 58 21.00 -17.21 -5.70
CA ARG A 58 20.97 -18.62 -6.05
C ARG A 58 20.51 -19.58 -4.93
N ASP A 59 20.85 -19.37 -3.66
CA ASP A 59 20.33 -20.17 -2.53
C ASP A 59 18.89 -19.79 -2.15
N LEU A 60 18.52 -18.50 -2.28
CA LEU A 60 17.12 -18.03 -2.16
C LEU A 60 16.23 -18.61 -3.26
N ILE A 61 16.75 -18.74 -4.49
CA ILE A 61 16.03 -19.32 -5.63
C ILE A 61 16.01 -20.86 -5.56
N LYS A 62 17.10 -21.49 -5.11
CA LYS A 62 17.15 -22.95 -4.86
C LYS A 62 16.24 -23.39 -3.72
N ALA A 63 16.01 -22.53 -2.74
CA ALA A 63 15.27 -22.88 -1.54
C ALA A 63 13.78 -23.16 -1.78
N ASN A 64 13.20 -22.96 -2.98
CA ASN A 64 11.76 -23.23 -3.11
C ASN A 64 11.17 -23.63 -4.48
N PRO A 65 10.39 -24.72 -4.53
CA PRO A 65 9.44 -25.02 -5.61
C PRO A 65 8.06 -24.29 -5.49
N LEU A 66 7.95 -23.17 -4.77
CA LEU A 66 6.71 -22.68 -4.10
C LEU A 66 5.93 -21.49 -4.70
N GLY A 67 5.99 -21.23 -6.02
CA GLY A 67 5.07 -20.26 -6.66
C GLY A 67 5.38 -18.77 -6.43
N MET A 68 4.41 -17.89 -6.73
CA MET A 68 4.61 -16.43 -6.91
C MET A 68 5.18 -15.71 -5.66
N PHE A 69 4.80 -16.13 -4.45
CA PHE A 69 5.28 -15.48 -3.22
C PHE A 69 6.77 -15.69 -2.96
N ALA A 70 7.31 -16.87 -3.29
CA ALA A 70 8.74 -17.13 -3.15
C ALA A 70 9.56 -16.24 -4.08
N TYR A 71 9.08 -16.08 -5.33
CA TYR A 71 9.68 -15.17 -6.30
C TYR A 71 9.68 -13.72 -5.81
N ALA A 72 8.52 -13.24 -5.33
CA ALA A 72 8.39 -11.89 -4.81
C ALA A 72 9.25 -11.66 -3.55
N SER A 73 9.36 -12.66 -2.68
CA SER A 73 10.24 -12.62 -1.50
C SER A 73 11.71 -12.49 -1.88
N CYS A 74 12.16 -13.15 -2.96
CA CYS A 74 13.53 -13.00 -3.47
C CYS A 74 13.82 -11.56 -3.90
N TYR A 75 12.88 -10.93 -4.61
CA TYR A 75 12.97 -9.52 -4.99
C TYR A 75 13.16 -8.62 -3.77
N GLN A 76 12.32 -8.78 -2.74
CA GLN A 76 12.38 -7.94 -1.55
C GLN A 76 13.67 -8.13 -0.74
N SER A 77 14.14 -9.38 -0.58
CA SER A 77 15.41 -9.67 0.10
C SER A 77 16.60 -9.02 -0.61
N MET A 78 16.63 -9.07 -1.95
CA MET A 78 17.73 -8.48 -2.71
C MET A 78 17.74 -6.97 -2.68
N LEU A 79 16.56 -6.32 -2.75
CA LEU A 79 16.49 -4.88 -2.52
C LEU A 79 17.09 -4.51 -1.15
N SER A 80 16.83 -5.29 -0.11
CA SER A 80 17.43 -5.09 1.21
C SER A 80 18.96 -5.21 1.17
N GLU A 81 19.53 -6.13 0.39
CA GLU A 81 20.98 -6.32 0.27
C GLU A 81 21.65 -5.21 -0.54
N ILE A 82 21.12 -4.89 -1.73
CA ILE A 82 21.66 -3.87 -2.64
C ILE A 82 21.63 -2.48 -2.01
N THR A 83 20.64 -2.22 -1.15
CA THR A 83 20.47 -0.93 -0.48
C THR A 83 21.28 -0.81 0.81
N THR A 84 22.14 -1.78 1.17
CA THR A 84 23.08 -1.67 2.31
C THR A 84 24.44 -1.10 1.90
N PRO A 85 24.71 0.20 2.11
CA PRO A 85 26.07 0.72 2.05
C PRO A 85 26.84 0.38 3.33
N THR A 86 28.17 0.21 3.20
CA THR A 86 29.19 -0.10 4.22
C THR A 86 29.34 0.90 5.39
N SER A 87 28.32 1.70 5.71
CA SER A 87 28.33 2.55 6.91
C SER A 87 26.94 2.75 7.52
N LEU A 88 26.91 2.71 8.85
CA LEU A 88 25.73 2.87 9.72
C LEU A 88 24.86 4.11 9.44
N SER A 89 25.40 5.16 8.81
CA SER A 89 24.76 6.46 8.63
C SER A 89 23.91 6.58 7.36
N LYS A 90 24.04 5.66 6.41
CA LYS A 90 23.22 5.60 5.17
C LYS A 90 22.21 4.45 5.14
N ARG A 91 21.99 3.78 6.28
CA ARG A 91 20.96 2.73 6.48
C ARG A 91 19.51 3.18 6.22
N LYS A 92 19.25 4.49 6.07
CA LYS A 92 17.91 5.10 6.13
C LYS A 92 17.19 5.28 4.79
N ALA A 93 17.80 4.96 3.66
CA ALA A 93 17.33 5.53 2.39
C ALA A 93 16.15 4.82 1.72
N HIS A 94 15.91 3.51 1.93
CA HIS A 94 14.92 2.78 1.11
C HIS A 94 13.98 1.80 1.84
N GLY A 95 14.08 1.61 3.16
CA GLY A 95 13.02 0.98 3.98
C GLY A 95 12.62 -0.49 3.67
N ALA A 96 13.19 -1.12 2.65
CA ALA A 96 12.87 -2.48 2.24
C ALA A 96 13.52 -3.50 3.19
N TYR A 97 12.75 -4.01 4.16
CA TYR A 97 13.18 -5.07 5.07
C TYR A 97 12.38 -6.34 4.82
N TYR A 98 13.07 -7.45 4.57
CA TYR A 98 12.46 -8.77 4.61
C TYR A 98 12.11 -9.13 6.07
N THR A 99 10.86 -9.54 6.30
CA THR A 99 10.42 -9.99 7.63
C THR A 99 10.45 -11.52 7.69
N PRO A 100 11.23 -12.14 8.60
CA PRO A 100 11.28 -13.60 8.73
C PRO A 100 9.91 -14.21 9.03
N THR A 101 9.59 -15.35 8.41
CA THR A 101 8.29 -16.04 8.56
C THR A 101 7.85 -16.25 10.02
N PRO A 102 8.70 -16.69 10.96
CA PRO A 102 8.27 -16.88 12.36
C PRO A 102 7.79 -15.58 13.02
N LEU A 103 8.34 -14.44 12.62
CA LEU A 103 7.90 -13.14 13.13
C LEU A 103 6.58 -12.71 12.49
N VAL A 104 6.41 -12.94 11.18
CA VAL A 104 5.13 -12.73 10.49
C VAL A 104 4.02 -13.53 11.16
N ASP A 105 4.23 -14.83 11.36
CA ASP A 105 3.27 -15.73 12.01
C ASP A 105 2.88 -15.22 13.40
N HIS A 106 3.89 -14.91 14.22
CA HIS A 106 3.67 -14.44 15.58
C HIS A 106 2.85 -13.15 15.66
N ILE A 107 3.14 -12.19 14.77
CA ILE A 107 2.43 -10.91 14.73
C ILE A 107 1.00 -11.12 14.28
N VAL A 108 0.78 -11.83 13.16
CA VAL A 108 -0.57 -12.06 12.60
C VAL A 108 -1.45 -12.83 13.59
N GLU A 109 -0.92 -13.84 14.28
CA GLU A 109 -1.67 -14.58 15.31
C GLU A 109 -2.06 -13.70 16.50
N ARG A 110 -1.20 -12.77 16.92
CA ARG A 110 -1.50 -11.92 18.10
C ARG A 110 -2.29 -10.67 17.77
N SER A 111 -2.32 -10.23 16.52
CA SER A 111 -3.07 -9.06 16.08
C SER A 111 -4.34 -9.46 15.33
N VAL A 112 -4.21 -10.09 14.16
CA VAL A 112 -5.31 -10.38 13.24
C VAL A 112 -6.23 -11.45 13.81
N LEU A 113 -5.69 -12.60 14.22
CA LEU A 113 -6.52 -13.70 14.75
C LEU A 113 -7.28 -13.24 15.99
N LYS A 114 -6.57 -12.64 16.95
CA LYS A 114 -7.18 -12.13 18.16
C LYS A 114 -8.30 -11.12 17.87
N SER A 115 -8.07 -10.18 16.96
CA SER A 115 -9.09 -9.20 16.57
C SER A 115 -10.27 -9.85 15.87
N PHE A 116 -10.02 -10.89 15.07
CA PHE A 116 -11.06 -11.66 14.38
C PHE A 116 -11.93 -12.47 15.35
N ASP A 117 -11.33 -13.04 16.40
CA ASP A 117 -12.04 -13.77 17.45
C ASP A 117 -12.99 -12.86 18.25
N GLU A 118 -12.61 -11.59 18.46
CA GLU A 118 -13.39 -10.59 19.18
C GLU A 118 -14.41 -9.84 18.28
N PHE A 119 -14.16 -9.77 16.98
CA PHE A 119 -14.97 -9.01 16.02
C PHE A 119 -16.35 -9.64 15.84
N THR A 120 -17.47 -8.93 16.07
CA THR A 120 -18.85 -9.49 16.05
C THR A 120 -19.64 -9.30 14.74
N GLY A 121 -19.05 -8.67 13.73
CA GLY A 121 -19.70 -8.33 12.48
C GLY A 121 -19.70 -9.46 11.43
N GLN A 122 -20.10 -9.12 10.21
CA GLN A 122 -19.95 -10.00 9.04
C GLN A 122 -18.51 -9.97 8.54
N LEU A 123 -18.02 -11.07 7.95
CA LEU A 123 -16.66 -11.14 7.39
C LEU A 123 -16.35 -9.98 6.44
N ALA A 124 -17.34 -9.61 5.61
CA ALA A 124 -17.22 -8.49 4.68
C ALA A 124 -17.00 -7.12 5.35
N GLY A 125 -17.14 -7.01 6.68
CA GLY A 125 -16.83 -5.82 7.49
C GLY A 125 -15.52 -5.91 8.27
N PHE A 126 -14.81 -7.04 8.24
CA PHE A 126 -13.50 -7.18 8.88
C PHE A 126 -12.40 -6.61 7.97
N ARG A 127 -11.44 -5.87 8.53
CA ARG A 127 -10.39 -5.19 7.76
C ARG A 127 -9.01 -5.49 8.36
N VAL A 128 -8.08 -5.88 7.50
CA VAL A 128 -6.65 -6.04 7.79
C VAL A 128 -5.90 -5.11 6.86
N CYS A 129 -5.14 -4.19 7.41
CA CYS A 129 -4.42 -3.18 6.64
C CYS A 129 -2.93 -3.22 6.96
N ASP A 130 -2.09 -3.28 5.93
CA ASP A 130 -0.63 -3.18 6.04
C ASP A 130 -0.11 -1.88 5.37
N PRO A 131 0.34 -0.88 6.13
CA PRO A 131 0.78 0.41 5.58
C PRO A 131 2.17 0.39 4.92
N ALA A 132 2.87 -0.75 4.96
CA ALA A 132 4.13 -0.97 4.27
C ALA A 132 4.15 -2.42 3.76
N VAL A 133 3.18 -2.72 2.88
CA VAL A 133 2.78 -4.09 2.54
C VAL A 133 3.88 -4.90 1.87
N GLY A 134 4.85 -4.23 1.23
CA GLY A 134 5.88 -4.88 0.43
C GLY A 134 5.26 -5.86 -0.56
N VAL A 135 5.78 -7.08 -0.59
CA VAL A 135 5.24 -8.15 -1.46
C VAL A 135 4.09 -8.95 -0.82
N GLY A 136 3.57 -8.50 0.33
CA GLY A 136 2.34 -9.03 0.92
C GLY A 136 2.50 -10.16 1.94
N ALA A 137 3.66 -10.31 2.60
CA ALA A 137 3.90 -11.40 3.55
C ALA A 137 2.86 -11.46 4.69
N PHE A 138 2.56 -10.31 5.32
CA PHE A 138 1.56 -10.23 6.39
C PHE A 138 0.14 -10.47 5.88
N LEU A 139 -0.23 -9.92 4.71
CA LEU A 139 -1.56 -10.10 4.14
C LEU A 139 -1.80 -11.53 3.65
N LEU A 140 -0.81 -12.16 3.03
CA LEU A 140 -0.89 -13.56 2.62
C LEU A 140 -1.04 -14.48 3.83
N ARG A 141 -0.26 -14.24 4.90
CA ARG A 141 -0.41 -15.02 6.13
C ARG A 141 -1.76 -14.79 6.80
N SER A 142 -2.26 -13.55 6.79
CA SER A 142 -3.60 -13.20 7.28
C SER A 142 -4.69 -13.92 6.49
N LEU A 143 -4.57 -14.00 5.16
CA LEU A 143 -5.48 -14.74 4.29
C LEU A 143 -5.56 -16.21 4.69
N HIS A 144 -4.41 -16.88 4.80
CA HIS A 144 -4.36 -18.30 5.17
C HIS A 144 -4.93 -18.56 6.56
N LEU A 145 -4.54 -17.75 7.54
CA LEU A 145 -5.01 -17.87 8.91
C LEU A 145 -6.53 -17.68 9.01
N LEU A 146 -7.08 -16.62 8.39
CA LEU A 146 -8.52 -16.36 8.40
C LEU A 146 -9.28 -17.47 7.66
N THR A 147 -8.75 -17.98 6.56
CA THR A 147 -9.34 -19.10 5.82
C THR A 147 -9.44 -20.34 6.70
N ASP A 148 -8.35 -20.69 7.39
CA ASP A 148 -8.32 -21.85 8.29
C ASP A 148 -9.35 -21.69 9.43
N GLN A 149 -9.44 -20.51 10.05
CA GLN A 149 -10.46 -20.24 11.08
C GLN A 149 -11.89 -20.35 10.57
N ILE A 150 -12.18 -19.89 9.35
CA ILE A 150 -13.53 -20.01 8.77
C ILE A 150 -13.88 -21.49 8.52
N LEU A 151 -12.91 -22.31 8.14
CA LEU A 151 -13.12 -23.72 7.81
C LEU A 151 -13.27 -24.62 9.05
N THR A 152 -12.63 -24.30 10.16
CA THR A 152 -12.66 -25.10 11.41
C THR A 152 -13.99 -25.00 12.17
N ILE A 153 -14.86 -24.03 11.84
CA ILE A 153 -16.16 -23.86 12.51
C ILE A 153 -17.10 -25.01 12.09
N PRO A 154 -17.56 -25.88 13.01
CA PRO A 154 -18.47 -26.97 12.65
C PRO A 154 -19.79 -26.43 12.10
N PHE A 155 -20.26 -27.02 10.98
CA PHE A 155 -21.62 -26.82 10.49
C PHE A 155 -22.60 -27.33 11.55
N ARG A 156 -23.44 -26.45 12.09
CA ARG A 156 -24.59 -26.84 12.90
C ARG A 156 -25.84 -26.62 12.04
N GLU A 157 -26.44 -27.72 11.57
CA GLU A 157 -27.82 -27.68 11.08
C GLU A 157 -28.71 -27.11 12.18
N GLU A 158 -29.53 -26.13 11.83
CA GLU A 158 -30.39 -25.48 12.80
C GLU A 158 -31.52 -26.41 13.27
N GLY A 159 -31.53 -26.63 14.59
CA GLY A 159 -32.76 -26.60 15.38
C GLY A 159 -32.86 -25.28 16.15
N GLY A 160 -33.44 -24.24 15.52
CA GLY A 160 -34.24 -23.19 16.18
C GLY A 160 -33.65 -22.30 17.28
N LYS A 161 -32.57 -21.52 17.03
CA LYS A 161 -32.25 -20.34 17.86
C LYS A 161 -31.93 -19.10 17.02
N ALA A 162 -32.47 -17.95 17.43
CA ALA A 162 -32.44 -16.68 16.72
C ALA A 162 -31.03 -16.23 16.29
N GLN A 163 -30.95 -15.66 15.09
CA GLN A 163 -29.73 -15.13 14.43
C GLN A 163 -28.88 -14.20 15.32
N SER A 164 -29.49 -13.54 16.32
CA SER A 164 -28.88 -12.55 17.21
C SER A 164 -27.90 -13.13 18.25
N ASP A 165 -27.96 -14.43 18.54
CA ASP A 165 -27.17 -15.07 19.62
C ASP A 165 -25.91 -15.80 19.12
N ARG A 166 -25.65 -15.81 17.81
CA ARG A 166 -24.48 -16.50 17.25
C ARG A 166 -23.21 -15.69 17.51
N GLY A 167 -22.13 -16.36 17.93
CA GLY A 167 -20.79 -15.77 17.95
C GLY A 167 -20.34 -15.37 16.54
N PRO A 168 -19.33 -14.50 16.42
CA PRO A 168 -19.02 -13.86 15.16
C PRO A 168 -18.66 -14.78 14.00
N LEU A 169 -17.88 -15.82 14.31
CA LEU A 169 -17.44 -16.82 13.35
C LEU A 169 -18.63 -17.56 12.68
N ALA A 170 -19.70 -17.85 13.44
CA ALA A 170 -20.91 -18.46 12.90
C ALA A 170 -21.77 -17.50 12.05
N ARG A 171 -21.63 -16.17 12.26
CA ARG A 171 -22.25 -15.14 11.40
C ARG A 171 -21.45 -14.91 10.12
N ALA A 172 -20.12 -14.90 10.20
CA ALA A 172 -19.21 -14.86 9.05
C ALA A 172 -19.49 -16.01 8.07
N ARG A 173 -19.61 -17.24 8.59
CA ARG A 173 -20.01 -18.40 7.79
C ARG A 173 -21.47 -18.31 7.32
N GLY A 174 -22.41 -17.88 8.18
CA GLY A 174 -23.82 -17.68 7.82
C GLY A 174 -24.04 -16.66 6.68
N SER A 175 -23.22 -15.61 6.61
CA SER A 175 -23.25 -14.61 5.54
C SER A 175 -22.69 -15.14 4.21
N LEU A 176 -21.71 -16.06 4.25
CA LEU A 176 -21.25 -16.80 3.07
C LEU A 176 -22.35 -17.76 2.58
N ILE A 177 -23.03 -18.44 3.52
CA ILE A 177 -24.10 -19.41 3.24
C ILE A 177 -25.41 -18.76 2.75
N HIS A 178 -25.67 -17.48 3.01
CA HIS A 178 -26.84 -16.81 2.40
C HIS A 178 -26.69 -16.55 0.89
N GLN A 179 -25.52 -16.83 0.29
CA GLN A 179 -25.29 -16.75 -1.15
C GLN A 179 -25.20 -18.13 -1.83
N THR A 180 -25.05 -19.23 -1.07
CA THR A 180 -24.90 -20.59 -1.59
C THR A 180 -25.42 -21.65 -0.61
N GLU A 181 -25.93 -22.78 -1.13
CA GLU A 181 -26.56 -23.87 -0.36
C GLU A 181 -25.77 -24.29 0.91
N PRO A 182 -26.44 -24.63 2.03
CA PRO A 182 -25.78 -25.03 3.28
C PRO A 182 -24.85 -26.23 3.10
N GLY A 183 -23.55 -26.03 3.31
CA GLY A 183 -22.52 -27.08 3.25
C GLY A 183 -21.52 -26.97 2.09
N SER A 184 -21.67 -26.02 1.17
CA SER A 184 -20.84 -25.91 -0.04
C SER A 184 -19.73 -24.85 -0.01
N SER A 185 -19.54 -24.08 1.09
CA SER A 185 -18.54 -23.01 1.11
C SER A 185 -17.13 -23.59 0.94
N SER A 186 -16.65 -23.61 -0.29
CA SER A 186 -15.34 -24.18 -0.62
C SER A 186 -14.25 -23.33 0.02
N LYS A 187 -13.10 -23.94 0.36
CA LYS A 187 -11.89 -23.20 0.80
C LYS A 187 -11.63 -21.98 -0.11
N GLN A 188 -11.91 -22.14 -1.40
CA GLN A 188 -11.70 -21.13 -2.41
C GLN A 188 -12.67 -19.95 -2.32
N GLU A 189 -13.94 -20.19 -1.98
CA GLU A 189 -14.92 -19.12 -1.78
C GLU A 189 -14.58 -18.25 -0.57
N SER A 190 -14.07 -18.88 0.51
CA SER A 190 -13.55 -18.16 1.67
C SER A 190 -12.35 -17.28 1.29
N ILE A 191 -11.39 -17.83 0.55
CA ILE A 191 -10.23 -17.09 0.05
C ILE A 191 -10.68 -15.89 -0.79
N ASP A 192 -11.52 -16.12 -1.79
CA ASP A 192 -12.01 -15.07 -2.68
C ASP A 192 -12.78 -13.98 -1.91
N THR A 193 -13.53 -14.36 -0.87
CA THR A 193 -14.25 -13.39 -0.02
C THR A 193 -13.29 -12.57 0.85
N ILE A 194 -12.28 -13.19 1.46
CA ILE A 194 -11.29 -12.49 2.28
C ILE A 194 -10.52 -11.50 1.41
N ILE A 195 -10.01 -11.93 0.26
CA ILE A 195 -9.24 -11.05 -0.65
C ILE A 195 -10.10 -9.85 -1.07
N ARG A 196 -11.37 -10.09 -1.46
CA ARG A 196 -12.25 -9.01 -1.95
C ARG A 196 -12.63 -7.98 -0.91
N ASN A 197 -12.68 -8.33 0.37
CA ASN A 197 -13.32 -7.49 1.38
C ASN A 197 -12.42 -7.11 2.55
N CYS A 198 -11.38 -7.90 2.84
CA CYS A 198 -10.68 -7.81 4.12
C CYS A 198 -9.28 -7.24 4.00
N LEU A 199 -8.57 -7.48 2.90
CA LEU A 199 -7.14 -7.20 2.81
C LEU A 199 -6.87 -5.87 2.12
N TYR A 200 -6.11 -5.01 2.78
CA TYR A 200 -5.71 -3.68 2.32
C TYR A 200 -4.22 -3.46 2.54
N GLY A 201 -3.57 -2.69 1.67
CA GLY A 201 -2.16 -2.41 1.83
C GLY A 201 -1.67 -1.22 1.01
N VAL A 202 -0.58 -0.62 1.48
CA VAL A 202 0.11 0.47 0.79
C VAL A 202 1.60 0.17 0.77
N ASP A 203 2.26 0.42 -0.36
CA ASP A 203 3.71 0.51 -0.40
C ASP A 203 4.14 1.65 -1.32
N ILE A 204 5.32 2.22 -1.06
CA ILE A 204 5.90 3.25 -1.92
C ILE A 204 6.49 2.66 -3.19
N ASP A 205 6.91 1.39 -3.16
CA ASP A 205 7.46 0.69 -4.31
C ASP A 205 6.34 0.12 -5.21
N PRO A 206 6.18 0.64 -6.44
CA PRO A 206 5.16 0.14 -7.37
C PRO A 206 5.37 -1.32 -7.75
N ILE A 207 6.61 -1.82 -7.79
CA ILE A 207 6.87 -3.23 -8.11
C ILE A 207 6.40 -4.13 -6.96
N ALA A 208 6.70 -3.76 -5.71
CA ALA A 208 6.24 -4.50 -4.53
C ALA A 208 4.70 -4.58 -4.48
N VAL A 209 4.00 -3.47 -4.76
CA VAL A 209 2.53 -3.44 -4.87
C VAL A 209 2.03 -4.40 -5.95
N MET A 210 2.61 -4.37 -7.16
CA MET A 210 2.21 -5.27 -8.24
C MET A 210 2.43 -6.74 -7.87
N LEU A 211 3.57 -7.06 -7.24
CA LEU A 211 3.86 -8.42 -6.77
C LEU A 211 2.92 -8.86 -5.65
N CYS A 212 2.60 -7.99 -4.70
CA CYS A 212 1.63 -8.28 -3.64
C CYS A 212 0.25 -8.63 -4.23
N ARG A 213 -0.23 -7.84 -5.22
CA ARG A 213 -1.47 -8.14 -5.93
C ARG A 213 -1.41 -9.50 -6.62
N ALA A 214 -0.31 -9.82 -7.30
CA ALA A 214 -0.11 -11.10 -7.98
C ALA A 214 -0.08 -12.28 -6.99
N VAL A 215 0.62 -12.13 -5.87
CA VAL A 215 0.69 -13.12 -4.79
C VAL A 215 -0.70 -13.45 -4.26
N LEU A 216 -1.48 -12.43 -3.87
CA LEU A 216 -2.84 -12.65 -3.35
C LEU A 216 -3.77 -13.19 -4.44
N ALA A 217 -3.67 -12.69 -5.67
CA ALA A 217 -4.47 -13.16 -6.80
C ALA A 217 -4.23 -14.65 -7.12
N CYS A 218 -3.01 -15.17 -6.97
CA CYS A 218 -2.69 -16.59 -7.20
C CYS A 218 -3.40 -17.54 -6.24
N GLU A 219 -3.83 -17.05 -5.08
CA GLU A 219 -4.60 -17.84 -4.11
C GLU A 219 -6.08 -17.97 -4.52
N SER A 220 -6.56 -17.12 -5.43
CA SER A 220 -7.97 -17.03 -5.86
C SER A 220 -8.36 -18.07 -6.91
N SER A 221 -9.66 -18.40 -7.01
CA SER A 221 -10.21 -19.21 -8.13
C SER A 221 -10.11 -18.48 -9.46
N GLN A 222 -10.07 -17.15 -9.42
CA GLN A 222 -10.15 -16.26 -10.56
C GLN A 222 -9.01 -15.22 -10.49
N PRO A 223 -7.74 -15.63 -10.68
CA PRO A 223 -6.58 -14.76 -10.44
C PRO A 223 -6.61 -13.45 -11.22
N ARG A 224 -6.96 -13.47 -12.51
CA ARG A 224 -7.01 -12.27 -13.36
C ARG A 224 -7.97 -11.21 -12.83
N GLN A 225 -9.20 -11.59 -12.56
CA GLN A 225 -10.22 -10.69 -12.03
C GLN A 225 -9.87 -10.22 -10.61
N MET A 226 -9.26 -11.10 -9.81
CA MET A 226 -8.83 -10.76 -8.46
C MET A 226 -7.69 -9.75 -8.45
N TYR A 227 -6.75 -9.85 -9.40
CA TYR A 227 -5.67 -8.87 -9.55
C TYR A 227 -6.21 -7.46 -9.84
N GLU A 228 -7.17 -7.36 -10.76
CA GLU A 228 -7.85 -6.10 -11.10
C GLU A 228 -8.61 -5.55 -9.88
N HIS A 229 -9.34 -6.40 -9.15
CA HIS A 229 -10.04 -6.00 -7.91
C HIS A 229 -9.06 -5.48 -6.84
N LEU A 230 -7.94 -6.17 -6.67
CA LEU A 230 -6.91 -5.80 -5.69
C LEU A 230 -6.26 -4.44 -5.97
N ALA A 231 -6.38 -3.88 -7.18
CA ALA A 231 -5.91 -2.52 -7.46
C ALA A 231 -6.61 -1.45 -6.61
N ALA A 232 -7.85 -1.71 -6.16
CA ALA A 232 -8.57 -0.83 -5.25
C ALA A 232 -8.13 -0.97 -3.79
N HIS A 233 -7.43 -2.05 -3.42
CA HIS A 233 -7.13 -2.41 -2.03
C HIS A 233 -5.64 -2.38 -1.69
N ILE A 234 -4.78 -2.68 -2.67
CA ILE A 234 -3.32 -2.65 -2.54
C ILE A 234 -2.82 -1.52 -3.43
N LYS A 235 -2.38 -0.40 -2.86
CA LYS A 235 -2.11 0.84 -3.60
C LYS A 235 -0.67 1.29 -3.47
N VAL A 236 -0.20 2.00 -4.50
CA VAL A 236 1.09 2.70 -4.45
C VAL A 236 0.91 4.02 -3.72
N GLY A 237 1.74 4.31 -2.73
CA GLY A 237 1.67 5.55 -1.99
C GLY A 237 2.66 5.62 -0.83
N ASN A 238 2.92 6.85 -0.39
CA ASN A 238 3.67 7.09 0.84
C ASN A 238 2.70 7.13 2.01
N ALA A 239 2.59 6.01 2.73
CA ALA A 239 1.72 5.86 3.89
C ALA A 239 1.92 6.91 5.00
N VAL A 240 3.07 7.61 5.02
CA VAL A 240 3.42 8.63 6.02
C VAL A 240 3.07 10.04 5.53
N VAL A 241 3.01 10.28 4.22
CA VAL A 241 2.79 11.62 3.65
C VAL A 241 1.39 11.72 3.09
N GLY A 242 0.50 12.29 3.90
CA GLY A 242 -0.89 12.55 3.54
C GLY A 242 -1.54 13.56 4.48
N ALA A 243 -2.69 14.10 4.07
CA ALA A 243 -3.53 14.95 4.89
C ALA A 243 -4.70 14.13 5.46
N THR A 244 -5.13 14.44 6.68
CA THR A 244 -6.40 13.98 7.24
C THR A 244 -7.45 15.09 7.12
N PRO A 245 -8.76 14.79 7.23
CA PRO A 245 -9.80 15.82 7.26
C PRO A 245 -9.50 16.92 8.30
N GLU A 246 -9.05 16.54 9.49
CA GLU A 246 -8.75 17.46 10.59
C GLU A 246 -7.56 18.38 10.27
N LEU A 247 -6.56 17.88 9.54
CA LEU A 247 -5.42 18.68 9.11
C LEU A 247 -5.84 19.72 8.06
N ILE A 248 -6.68 19.32 7.10
CA ILE A 248 -7.21 20.22 6.06
C ILE A 248 -8.10 21.30 6.70
N GLU A 249 -8.95 20.92 7.66
CA GLU A 249 -9.80 21.85 8.43
C GLU A 249 -8.99 22.87 9.24
N ARG A 250 -7.85 22.46 9.82
CA ARG A 250 -6.94 23.38 10.52
C ARG A 250 -6.23 24.35 9.57
N GLY A 251 -6.23 24.06 8.28
CA GLY A 251 -5.57 24.85 7.25
C GLY A 251 -4.05 24.70 7.25
N ILE A 252 -3.38 25.52 6.43
CA ILE A 252 -1.92 25.45 6.25
C ILE A 252 -1.24 26.14 7.43
N THR A 253 -0.56 25.38 8.30
CA THR A 253 0.06 25.95 9.50
C THR A 253 1.32 26.76 9.18
N SER A 254 1.89 27.43 10.18
CA SER A 254 3.18 28.12 10.05
C SER A 254 4.35 27.20 9.79
N ASP A 255 4.18 25.89 9.99
CA ASP A 255 5.24 24.88 9.86
C ASP A 255 5.51 24.54 8.39
N ALA A 256 4.57 24.86 7.49
CA ALA A 256 4.79 24.85 6.05
C ALA A 256 5.78 25.95 5.58
N PHE A 257 6.07 26.94 6.41
CA PHE A 257 6.94 28.08 6.07
C PHE A 257 8.24 28.03 6.89
N VAL A 258 8.96 26.93 6.72
CA VAL A 258 10.33 26.71 7.20
C VAL A 258 11.27 26.79 6.00
N VAL A 259 12.45 27.38 6.16
CA VAL A 259 13.42 27.50 5.06
C VAL A 259 14.00 26.11 4.78
N LEU A 260 13.76 25.59 3.58
CA LEU A 260 14.34 24.35 3.06
C LEU A 260 15.49 24.65 2.09
N ASP A 261 16.21 23.59 1.71
CA ASP A 261 17.29 23.69 0.74
C ASP A 261 16.74 24.16 -0.62
N GLY A 262 17.28 25.28 -1.11
CA GLY A 262 16.89 25.86 -2.40
C GLY A 262 15.77 26.91 -2.35
N ASP A 263 15.30 27.28 -1.15
CA ASP A 263 14.34 28.36 -0.92
C ASP A 263 14.98 29.75 -0.82
N ASP A 264 14.22 30.78 -1.21
CA ASP A 264 14.50 32.16 -0.84
C ASP A 264 13.97 32.47 0.58
N LYS A 265 14.89 32.73 1.51
CA LYS A 265 14.60 33.14 2.91
C LYS A 265 13.64 34.33 3.00
N ARG A 266 13.71 35.27 2.06
CA ARG A 266 12.81 36.44 2.00
C ARG A 266 11.41 36.01 1.62
N ALA A 267 11.26 35.13 0.63
CA ALA A 267 9.99 34.57 0.20
C ALA A 267 9.31 33.80 1.34
N VAL A 268 10.02 32.90 2.00
CA VAL A 268 9.49 32.13 3.15
C VAL A 268 8.95 33.07 4.24
N SER A 269 9.73 34.09 4.60
CA SER A 269 9.33 35.08 5.60
C SER A 269 8.11 35.90 5.18
N TYR A 270 8.03 36.26 3.90
CA TYR A 270 6.90 36.99 3.32
C TYR A 270 5.62 36.14 3.34
N TYR A 271 5.66 34.92 2.80
CA TYR A 271 4.50 34.05 2.73
C TYR A 271 4.04 33.56 4.10
N LYS A 272 4.95 33.35 5.06
CA LYS A 272 4.58 33.07 6.45
C LYS A 272 3.69 34.17 7.05
N LYS A 273 4.05 35.44 6.83
CA LYS A 273 3.27 36.59 7.29
C LYS A 273 1.94 36.70 6.55
N ARG A 274 1.93 36.50 5.23
CA ARG A 274 0.70 36.48 4.40
C ARG A 274 -0.25 35.39 4.89
N ASN A 275 0.21 34.14 4.98
CA ASN A 275 -0.56 32.99 5.45
C ASN A 275 -1.13 33.21 6.86
N THR A 276 -0.35 33.77 7.79
CA THR A 276 -0.83 34.07 9.15
C THR A 276 -2.02 35.04 9.14
N LYS A 277 -2.00 36.05 8.27
CA LYS A 277 -3.12 37.00 8.11
C LYS A 277 -4.33 36.30 7.47
N GLU A 278 -4.10 35.54 6.40
CA GLU A 278 -5.15 34.82 5.68
C GLU A 278 -5.86 33.79 6.57
N ARG A 279 -5.13 33.02 7.38
CA ARG A 279 -5.72 32.10 8.38
C ARG A 279 -6.61 32.78 9.41
N ARG A 280 -6.21 33.96 9.89
CA ARG A 280 -7.04 34.73 10.84
C ARG A 280 -8.31 35.27 10.21
N ALA A 281 -8.28 35.52 8.91
CA ALA A 281 -9.42 36.02 8.15
C ALA A 281 -10.31 34.91 7.57
N SER A 282 -9.79 33.68 7.48
CA SER A 282 -10.54 32.53 6.96
C SER A 282 -11.73 32.21 7.85
N THR A 283 -12.87 32.03 7.21
CA THR A 283 -14.14 31.63 7.86
C THR A 283 -14.51 30.18 7.55
N LEU A 284 -13.65 29.47 6.81
CA LEU A 284 -13.86 28.07 6.45
C LEU A 284 -13.37 27.18 7.60
N VAL A 285 -14.29 26.79 8.47
CA VAL A 285 -14.02 25.93 9.64
C VAL A 285 -14.76 24.58 9.57
N GLN A 286 -15.49 24.34 8.47
CA GLN A 286 -16.37 23.18 8.24
C GLN A 286 -15.70 22.12 7.37
N PRO A 287 -16.15 20.84 7.35
CA PRO A 287 -15.31 19.69 7.04
C PRO A 287 -15.01 19.48 5.55
N HIS A 288 -13.90 18.79 5.29
CA HIS A 288 -13.47 18.26 3.99
C HIS A 288 -14.59 17.54 3.19
N ARG A 289 -15.67 17.10 3.85
CA ARG A 289 -16.79 16.38 3.22
C ARG A 289 -17.52 17.19 2.15
N ASP A 290 -17.57 18.51 2.26
CA ASP A 290 -18.28 19.39 1.32
C ASP A 290 -17.35 20.02 0.27
N ASP A 291 -16.06 19.69 0.29
CA ASP A 291 -15.09 20.21 -0.67
C ASP A 291 -15.45 19.69 -2.09
N PRO A 292 -15.56 20.57 -3.10
CA PRO A 292 -15.89 20.16 -4.47
C PRO A 292 -14.77 19.38 -5.16
N ASP A 293 -13.53 19.44 -4.64
CA ASP A 293 -12.36 18.69 -5.11
C ASP A 293 -11.51 18.24 -3.90
N LYS A 294 -12.00 17.24 -3.18
CA LYS A 294 -11.42 16.69 -1.94
C LYS A 294 -9.97 16.25 -2.08
N LYS A 295 -9.63 15.67 -3.23
CA LYS A 295 -8.27 15.18 -3.50
C LYS A 295 -7.34 16.36 -3.69
N LEU A 296 -7.70 17.35 -4.51
CA LEU A 296 -6.88 18.54 -4.68
C LEU A 296 -6.68 19.29 -3.37
N ALA A 297 -7.71 19.41 -2.52
CA ALA A 297 -7.57 20.06 -1.21
C ALA A 297 -6.54 19.35 -0.32
N ALA A 298 -6.57 18.02 -0.29
CA ALA A 298 -5.63 17.20 0.47
C ALA A 298 -4.20 17.27 -0.13
N ASP A 299 -4.08 17.16 -1.46
CA ASP A 299 -2.80 17.27 -2.17
C ASP A 299 -2.19 18.68 -1.96
N ALA A 300 -2.99 19.73 -2.04
CA ALA A 300 -2.57 21.11 -1.80
C ALA A 300 -2.07 21.33 -0.37
N TRP A 301 -2.76 20.76 0.62
CA TRP A 301 -2.33 20.83 2.01
C TRP A 301 -0.94 20.21 2.20
N CYS A 302 -0.72 19.01 1.67
CA CYS A 302 0.60 18.35 1.73
C CYS A 302 1.66 19.12 0.93
N ALA A 303 1.32 19.58 -0.27
CA ALA A 303 2.20 20.33 -1.15
C ALA A 303 2.75 21.59 -0.48
N ALA A 304 1.97 22.25 0.38
CA ALA A 304 2.42 23.42 1.13
C ALA A 304 3.72 23.20 1.93
N PHE A 305 3.93 21.98 2.46
CA PHE A 305 5.09 21.65 3.31
C PHE A 305 6.36 21.31 2.54
N VAL A 306 6.22 21.01 1.25
CA VAL A 306 7.32 20.68 0.33
C VAL A 306 7.41 21.70 -0.81
N TRP A 307 6.67 22.81 -0.69
CA TRP A 307 6.60 23.85 -1.70
C TRP A 307 7.91 24.62 -1.75
N ARG A 308 8.56 24.64 -2.90
CA ARG A 308 9.76 25.45 -3.08
C ARG A 308 9.39 26.92 -3.17
N MET A 309 9.89 27.74 -2.26
CA MET A 309 9.47 29.14 -2.13
C MET A 309 10.45 30.10 -2.81
N HIS A 310 9.92 30.82 -3.81
CA HIS A 310 10.59 31.93 -4.48
C HIS A 310 9.71 33.19 -4.41
N MET A 311 10.32 34.36 -4.58
CA MET A 311 9.53 35.58 -4.71
C MET A 311 8.78 35.55 -6.04
N THR A 312 7.44 35.64 -5.98
CA THR A 312 6.58 35.77 -7.16
C THR A 312 7.01 36.96 -8.01
N ASP A 313 7.01 36.73 -9.32
CA ASP A 313 7.22 37.78 -10.31
C ASP A 313 5.89 38.47 -10.68
N GLU A 314 5.95 39.43 -11.61
CA GLU A 314 4.78 40.23 -12.02
C GLU A 314 3.70 39.39 -12.74
N SER A 315 4.02 38.17 -13.21
CA SER A 315 3.06 37.29 -13.88
C SER A 315 2.14 36.55 -12.90
N GLY A 316 2.50 36.50 -11.61
CA GLY A 316 1.83 35.68 -10.61
C GLY A 316 2.25 34.22 -10.62
N GLU A 317 3.12 33.80 -11.55
CA GLU A 317 3.82 32.53 -11.47
C GLU A 317 4.76 32.52 -10.27
N TRP A 318 5.05 31.33 -9.74
CA TRP A 318 5.90 31.14 -8.56
C TRP A 318 5.31 31.65 -7.23
N ASP A 319 3.99 31.92 -7.15
CA ASP A 319 3.33 32.15 -5.85
C ASP A 319 3.50 30.93 -4.93
N ALA A 320 3.48 31.16 -3.62
CA ALA A 320 3.50 30.06 -2.66
C ALA A 320 2.08 29.65 -2.30
N LEU A 321 1.90 28.37 -2.04
CA LEU A 321 0.65 27.86 -1.56
C LEU A 321 0.40 28.40 -0.13
N THR A 322 -0.74 29.06 0.08
CA THR A 322 -1.13 29.71 1.34
C THR A 322 -2.59 29.40 1.66
N GLN A 323 -3.07 29.82 2.84
CA GLN A 323 -4.45 29.59 3.26
C GLN A 323 -5.47 30.09 2.24
N LYS A 324 -5.25 31.26 1.61
CA LYS A 324 -6.16 31.76 0.56
C LYS A 324 -6.29 30.78 -0.61
N HIS A 325 -5.20 30.12 -1.00
CA HIS A 325 -5.22 29.14 -2.08
C HIS A 325 -5.98 27.88 -1.66
N LEU A 326 -5.75 27.37 -0.45
CA LEU A 326 -6.53 26.26 0.11
C LEU A 326 -8.02 26.60 0.18
N ASP A 327 -8.38 27.79 0.68
CA ASP A 327 -9.76 28.26 0.75
C ASP A 327 -10.39 28.38 -0.66
N THR A 328 -9.60 28.80 -1.65
CA THR A 328 -10.04 28.86 -3.06
C THR A 328 -10.31 27.45 -3.59
N ILE A 329 -9.46 26.47 -3.31
CA ILE A 329 -9.66 25.08 -3.72
C ILE A 329 -10.92 24.51 -3.07
N ARG A 330 -11.17 24.82 -1.80
CA ARG A 330 -12.31 24.29 -1.04
C ARG A 330 -13.66 24.93 -1.39
N THR A 331 -13.65 26.07 -2.09
CA THR A 331 -14.87 26.80 -2.47
C THR A 331 -15.10 26.84 -3.98
N GLN A 332 -14.06 27.11 -4.75
CA GLN A 332 -14.12 27.26 -6.20
C GLN A 332 -12.79 26.82 -6.86
N PRO A 333 -12.50 25.51 -6.94
CA PRO A 333 -11.22 24.99 -7.44
C PRO A 333 -10.87 25.41 -8.88
N SER A 334 -11.86 25.81 -9.68
CA SER A 334 -11.66 26.34 -11.04
C SER A 334 -11.01 27.73 -11.08
N LYS A 335 -10.99 28.46 -9.96
CA LYS A 335 -10.28 29.74 -9.83
C LYS A 335 -8.80 29.58 -9.49
N LEU A 336 -8.34 28.37 -9.17
CA LEU A 336 -6.92 28.11 -8.99
C LEU A 336 -6.21 28.23 -10.34
N SER A 337 -5.06 28.88 -10.39
CA SER A 337 -4.27 28.98 -11.62
C SER A 337 -3.82 27.59 -12.10
N ALA A 338 -3.72 27.42 -13.43
CA ALA A 338 -3.31 26.16 -14.04
C ALA A 338 -1.91 25.73 -13.56
N TRP A 339 -0.95 26.67 -13.57
CA TRP A 339 0.40 26.43 -13.07
C TRP A 339 0.41 25.90 -11.62
N MET A 340 -0.40 26.46 -10.70
CA MET A 340 -0.40 26.02 -9.30
C MET A 340 -0.97 24.61 -9.18
N ARG A 341 -2.03 24.31 -9.95
CA ARG A 341 -2.61 22.98 -10.02
C ARG A 341 -1.59 21.96 -10.53
N ASP A 342 -0.84 22.32 -11.57
CA ASP A 342 0.20 21.46 -12.14
C ASP A 342 1.35 21.22 -11.14
N GLU A 343 1.76 22.24 -10.39
CA GLU A 343 2.79 22.11 -9.36
C GLU A 343 2.32 21.25 -8.17
N ILE A 344 1.06 21.40 -7.73
CA ILE A 344 0.46 20.50 -6.73
C ILE A 344 0.49 19.06 -7.24
N ASN A 345 0.06 18.81 -8.48
CA ASN A 345 0.06 17.49 -9.09
C ASN A 345 1.47 16.92 -9.29
N ARG A 346 2.46 17.78 -9.55
CA ARG A 346 3.87 17.39 -9.65
C ARG A 346 4.40 16.92 -8.30
N LEU A 347 4.19 17.72 -7.25
CA LEU A 347 4.62 17.39 -5.88
C LEU A 347 3.90 16.16 -5.33
N ALA A 348 2.60 16.01 -5.61
CA ALA A 348 1.84 14.84 -5.20
C ALA A 348 2.39 13.54 -5.81
N ARG A 349 2.83 13.58 -7.07
CA ARG A 349 3.52 12.44 -7.73
C ARG A 349 4.92 12.22 -7.19
N GLU A 350 5.71 13.29 -7.04
CA GLU A 350 7.09 13.22 -6.55
C GLU A 350 7.18 12.60 -5.15
N HIS A 351 6.29 13.01 -4.25
CA HIS A 351 6.27 12.55 -2.87
C HIS A 351 5.29 11.38 -2.63
N SER A 352 4.57 10.95 -3.68
CA SER A 352 3.57 9.88 -3.62
C SER A 352 2.54 10.10 -2.51
N PHE A 353 1.91 11.28 -2.45
CA PHE A 353 0.94 11.60 -1.40
C PHE A 353 -0.17 10.54 -1.31
N PHE A 354 -0.43 10.05 -0.10
CA PHE A 354 -1.43 9.03 0.17
C PHE A 354 -2.39 9.49 1.26
N HIS A 355 -3.65 9.76 0.87
CA HIS A 355 -4.67 10.29 1.78
C HIS A 355 -5.58 9.16 2.26
N TRP A 356 -5.24 8.54 3.39
CA TRP A 356 -5.92 7.35 3.92
C TRP A 356 -7.45 7.41 3.90
N HIS A 357 -8.05 8.55 4.28
CA HIS A 357 -9.51 8.73 4.31
C HIS A 357 -10.17 8.81 2.93
N LEU A 358 -9.40 9.14 1.89
CA LEU A 358 -9.86 9.15 0.50
C LEU A 358 -9.57 7.82 -0.19
N GLU A 359 -8.41 7.24 0.09
CA GLU A 359 -7.95 6.03 -0.58
C GLU A 359 -8.59 4.76 -0.02
N PHE A 360 -8.76 4.68 1.31
CA PHE A 360 -9.38 3.54 2.00
C PHE A 360 -10.41 4.02 3.04
N PRO A 361 -11.54 4.62 2.60
CA PRO A 361 -12.56 5.11 3.51
C PRO A 361 -13.12 4.01 4.41
N GLU A 362 -13.23 2.78 3.93
CA GLU A 362 -13.70 1.61 4.69
C GLU A 362 -12.74 1.12 5.78
N VAL A 363 -11.45 1.48 5.71
CA VAL A 363 -10.47 1.15 6.76
C VAL A 363 -10.51 2.19 7.88
N ILE A 364 -10.66 3.47 7.53
CA ILE A 364 -10.56 4.61 8.47
C ILE A 364 -11.93 5.00 9.06
N CYS A 365 -13.01 4.79 8.31
CA CYS A 365 -14.39 5.04 8.72
C CYS A 365 -15.24 3.79 8.43
N PRO A 366 -15.04 2.68 9.19
CA PRO A 366 -15.85 1.49 9.01
C PRO A 366 -17.33 1.85 9.18
N GLN A 367 -18.13 1.64 8.13
CA GLN A 367 -19.57 1.84 8.22
C GLN A 367 -20.12 0.87 9.26
N SER A 368 -20.81 1.43 10.25
CA SER A 368 -21.34 0.72 11.43
C SER A 368 -22.47 -0.23 11.07
#